data_AF-A0ABD2R8P5-F1
#
_entry.id   AF-A0ABD2R8P5-F1
#
_cell.length_a   1.000
_cell.length_b   1.000
_cell.length_c   1.000
_cell.angle_alpha   90.00
_cell.angle_beta   90.00
_cell.angle_gamma   90.00
#
_symmetry.space_group_name_H-M   'P 1'
#
loop_
_entity.id
_entity.type
_entity.pdbx_description
1 polymer ?
#
loop_
_entity_poly.entity_id
_entity_poly.type
_entity_poly.pdbx_seq_one_letter_code
_entity_poly.pdbx_strand_id
1 'polypeptide(L)'
;MLHTGGSKSNSTLMDEKDMINEKMSNSEGPTDQPPHRVDWKGDVYSQVLGNERSGYVRGLGLGPTPSVLWGSRSSFGNVDQEDSSNEVVQRLEHDITELKAKQNEEMNLMKQNQDNMQSELLQMRQLMCKYAPNECMPQNINGTSSGTR
;
A
#
# COMPACT_ATOMS: atom_id res chain seq x y z
N MET A 1 -8.79 42.91 -35.41
CA MET A 1 -9.54 43.11 -34.15
C MET A 1 -8.64 43.85 -33.17
N LEU A 2 -8.93 45.13 -32.87
CA LEU A 2 -8.25 45.86 -31.80
C LEU A 2 -8.84 45.44 -30.46
N HIS A 3 -8.01 44.97 -29.53
CA HIS A 3 -8.41 44.81 -28.14
C HIS A 3 -8.13 46.14 -27.44
N THR A 4 -9.18 46.86 -27.08
CA THR A 4 -9.06 48.02 -26.19
C THR A 4 -8.83 47.48 -24.78
N GLY A 5 -7.56 47.40 -24.38
CA GLY A 5 -7.18 47.20 -22.99
C GLY A 5 -7.69 48.41 -22.19
N GLY A 6 -8.74 48.22 -21.40
CA GLY A 6 -9.26 49.26 -20.53
C GLY A 6 -8.15 49.72 -19.57
N SER A 7 -7.68 50.95 -19.75
CA SER A 7 -6.75 51.58 -18.82
C SER A 7 -7.53 51.94 -17.56
N LYS A 8 -7.27 51.24 -16.45
CA LYS A 8 -7.73 51.68 -15.13
C LYS A 8 -7.10 53.03 -14.83
N SER A 9 -7.91 54.03 -14.49
CA SER A 9 -7.44 55.34 -14.03
C SER A 9 -6.65 55.21 -12.72
N ASN A 10 -5.62 56.03 -12.54
CA ASN A 10 -4.78 56.02 -11.33
C ASN A 10 -5.58 56.19 -10.03
N SER A 11 -6.70 56.93 -10.05
CA SER A 11 -7.59 57.09 -8.89
C SER A 11 -8.16 55.76 -8.40
N THR A 12 -8.69 54.95 -9.31
CA THR A 12 -9.24 53.62 -9.01
C THR A 12 -8.19 52.68 -8.44
N LEU A 13 -6.93 52.83 -8.87
CA LEU A 13 -5.82 52.01 -8.41
C LEU A 13 -5.37 52.38 -6.99
N MET A 14 -5.42 53.68 -6.63
CA MET A 14 -5.15 54.12 -5.26
C MET A 14 -6.28 53.69 -4.31
N ASP A 15 -7.54 53.85 -4.72
CA ASP A 15 -8.69 53.37 -3.94
C ASP A 15 -8.65 51.84 -3.71
N GLU A 16 -8.28 51.06 -4.73
CA GLU A 16 -8.10 49.60 -4.60
C GLU A 16 -6.96 49.25 -3.63
N LYS A 17 -5.84 50.01 -3.63
CA LYS A 17 -4.70 49.77 -2.73
C LYS A 17 -5.02 50.09 -1.29
N ASP A 18 -5.72 51.20 -1.04
CA ASP A 18 -6.08 51.63 0.30
C ASP A 18 -7.06 50.64 0.94
N MET A 19 -8.04 50.15 0.16
CA MET A 19 -8.97 49.13 0.62
C MET A 19 -8.29 47.78 0.93
N ILE A 20 -7.26 47.38 0.18
CA ILE A 20 -6.47 46.17 0.47
C ILE A 20 -5.72 46.34 1.80
N ASN A 21 -5.06 47.49 1.99
CA ASN A 21 -4.25 47.76 3.18
C ASN A 21 -5.12 47.78 4.45
N GLU A 22 -6.30 48.41 4.40
CA GLU A 22 -7.28 48.44 5.49
C GLU A 22 -7.77 47.02 5.85
N LYS A 23 -8.01 46.16 4.86
CA LYS A 23 -8.48 44.78 5.10
C LYS A 23 -7.39 43.88 5.67
N MET A 24 -6.13 44.08 5.30
CA MET A 24 -5.01 43.33 5.87
C MET A 24 -4.78 43.64 7.36
N SER A 25 -5.08 44.87 7.82
CA SER A 25 -4.95 45.22 9.24
C SER A 25 -6.05 44.67 10.15
N ASN A 26 -7.19 44.23 9.59
CA ASN A 26 -8.39 43.82 10.33
C ASN A 26 -8.63 42.29 10.36
N SER A 27 -7.70 41.48 9.83
CA SER A 27 -7.84 40.02 9.76
C SER A 27 -7.50 39.38 11.11
N GLU A 28 -8.50 39.16 11.97
CA GLU A 28 -8.39 38.29 13.15
C GLU A 28 -8.11 36.81 12.73
N GLY A 29 -7.42 36.06 13.61
CA GLY A 29 -6.72 34.80 13.33
C GLY A 29 -7.54 33.58 12.82
N PRO A 30 -6.88 32.40 12.68
CA PRO A 30 -7.34 31.30 11.83
C PRO A 30 -8.62 30.68 12.39
N THR A 31 -9.72 30.83 11.66
CA THR A 31 -10.96 30.12 11.96
C THR A 31 -10.87 28.69 11.40
N ASP A 32 -10.94 27.74 12.31
CA ASP A 32 -11.10 26.29 12.08
C ASP A 32 -12.32 26.03 11.17
N GLN A 33 -12.11 25.77 9.88
CA GLN A 33 -13.17 25.51 8.89
C GLN A 33 -12.82 24.36 7.94
N PRO A 34 -13.83 23.66 7.38
CA PRO A 34 -13.76 22.30 6.87
C PRO A 34 -12.82 22.12 5.67
N PRO A 35 -12.39 20.87 5.36
CA PRO A 35 -11.26 20.54 4.45
C PRO A 35 -11.47 20.89 2.96
N HIS A 36 -12.54 21.62 2.63
CA HIS A 36 -12.88 22.05 1.27
C HIS A 36 -12.78 23.57 1.05
N ARG A 37 -12.19 24.32 1.98
CA ARG A 37 -11.87 25.73 1.75
C ARG A 37 -10.53 25.82 1.03
N VAL A 38 -10.57 26.26 -0.21
CA VAL A 38 -9.36 26.54 -1.00
C VAL A 38 -8.68 27.77 -0.37
N ASP A 39 -7.38 27.70 -0.08
CA ASP A 39 -6.65 28.69 0.73
C ASP A 39 -6.74 30.15 0.21
N TRP A 40 -6.94 30.35 -1.09
CA TRP A 40 -7.13 31.67 -1.70
C TRP A 40 -8.59 32.15 -1.73
N LYS A 41 -9.56 31.30 -1.42
CA LYS A 41 -10.98 31.67 -1.44
C LYS A 41 -11.30 32.53 -0.22
N GLY A 42 -11.59 33.82 -0.44
CA GLY A 42 -11.95 34.74 0.64
C GLY A 42 -10.77 35.37 1.37
N ASP A 43 -9.58 35.35 0.75
CA ASP A 43 -8.48 36.21 1.14
C ASP A 43 -8.78 37.69 0.81
N VAL A 44 -7.91 38.59 1.30
CA VAL A 44 -8.08 40.04 1.10
C VAL A 44 -8.13 40.39 -0.39
N TYR A 45 -7.36 39.70 -1.23
CA TYR A 45 -7.34 39.90 -2.67
C TYR A 45 -8.65 39.49 -3.35
N SER A 46 -9.28 38.39 -2.94
CA SER A 46 -10.58 37.95 -3.44
C SER A 46 -11.69 38.92 -3.08
N GLN A 47 -11.59 39.63 -1.95
CA GLN A 47 -12.59 40.61 -1.54
C GLN A 47 -12.51 41.91 -2.34
N VAL A 48 -11.33 42.28 -2.83
CA VAL A 48 -11.11 43.52 -3.61
C VAL A 48 -11.21 43.27 -5.11
N LEU A 49 -10.63 42.18 -5.59
CA LEU A 49 -10.50 41.88 -7.02
C LEU A 49 -11.42 40.75 -7.49
N GLY A 50 -12.26 40.22 -6.59
CA GLY A 50 -13.14 39.10 -6.85
C GLY A 50 -12.43 37.74 -6.76
N ASN A 51 -13.23 36.69 -6.52
CA ASN A 51 -12.76 35.31 -6.47
C ASN A 51 -12.22 34.84 -7.82
N GLU A 52 -11.15 34.05 -7.82
CA GLU A 52 -10.61 33.47 -9.05
C GLU A 52 -11.59 32.45 -9.67
N ARG A 53 -11.50 32.28 -11.00
CA ARG A 53 -12.30 31.29 -11.74
C ARG A 53 -11.67 29.91 -11.59
N SER A 54 -12.47 28.84 -11.73
CA SER A 54 -11.96 27.47 -11.70
C SER A 54 -10.80 27.29 -12.69
N GLY A 55 -9.67 26.77 -12.19
CA GLY A 55 -8.46 26.56 -12.99
C GLY A 55 -7.67 27.83 -13.31
N TYR A 56 -7.99 29.00 -12.76
CA TYR A 56 -7.21 30.22 -12.94
C TYR A 56 -6.52 30.62 -11.64
N VAL A 57 -5.23 30.96 -11.73
CA VAL A 57 -4.40 31.50 -10.64
C VAL A 57 -3.95 32.91 -11.03
N ARG A 58 -4.19 33.90 -10.15
CA ARG A 58 -3.83 35.31 -10.40
C ARG A 58 -2.33 35.47 -10.64
N GLY A 59 -1.98 36.24 -11.67
CA GLY A 59 -0.58 36.47 -12.07
C GLY A 59 0.08 35.32 -12.82
N LEU A 60 -0.52 34.12 -12.82
CA LEU A 60 0.02 32.92 -13.45
C LEU A 60 -0.85 32.38 -14.60
N GLY A 61 -2.12 32.78 -14.66
CA GLY A 61 -3.04 32.38 -15.74
C GLY A 61 -3.77 31.07 -15.43
N LEU A 62 -4.07 30.27 -16.45
CA LEU A 62 -4.69 28.95 -16.28
C LEU A 62 -3.70 28.02 -15.56
N GLY A 63 -3.99 27.73 -14.29
CA GLY A 63 -3.35 26.65 -13.55
C GLY A 63 -3.94 25.29 -13.94
N PRO A 64 -3.30 24.19 -13.52
CA PRO A 64 -3.87 22.87 -13.69
C PRO A 64 -5.25 22.77 -13.05
N THR A 65 -6.31 22.67 -13.87
CA THR A 65 -7.66 22.46 -13.36
C THR A 65 -7.77 21.02 -12.84
N PRO A 66 -8.13 20.80 -11.56
CA PRO A 66 -8.21 19.45 -10.99
C PRO A 66 -9.09 18.49 -11.79
N SER A 67 -10.15 18.98 -12.44
CA SER A 67 -11.04 18.17 -13.30
C SER A 67 -10.37 17.65 -14.58
N VAL A 68 -9.32 18.32 -15.06
CA VAL A 68 -8.54 17.89 -16.23
C VAL A 68 -7.48 16.86 -15.83
N LEU A 69 -6.91 16.99 -14.63
CA LEU A 69 -5.91 16.04 -14.12
C LEU A 69 -6.53 14.76 -13.54
N TRP A 70 -7.68 14.86 -12.88
CA TRP A 70 -8.33 13.71 -12.22
C TRP A 70 -9.63 13.26 -12.88
N GLY A 71 -9.98 13.82 -14.04
CA GLY A 71 -11.24 13.55 -14.73
C GLY A 71 -12.47 13.94 -13.92
N SER A 72 -13.64 13.93 -14.56
CA SER A 72 -14.89 13.88 -13.80
C SER A 72 -14.88 12.58 -13.01
N ARG A 73 -14.82 12.65 -11.67
CA ARG A 73 -15.15 11.50 -10.80
C ARG A 73 -16.65 11.23 -10.91
N SER A 74 -17.12 10.86 -12.09
CA SER A 74 -18.50 10.43 -12.30
C SER A 74 -18.55 8.93 -12.08
N SER A 75 -19.13 8.58 -10.93
CA SER A 75 -19.46 7.23 -10.48
C SER A 75 -18.24 6.33 -10.27
N PHE A 76 -17.93 6.09 -8.99
CA PHE A 76 -17.52 4.74 -8.61
C PHE A 76 -18.69 3.84 -9.01
N GLY A 77 -18.64 3.32 -10.25
CA GLY A 77 -19.53 2.25 -10.64
C GLY A 77 -19.38 1.18 -9.57
N ASN A 78 -20.50 0.75 -9.00
CA ASN A 78 -20.56 -0.55 -8.37
C ASN A 78 -20.21 -1.55 -9.49
N VAL A 79 -18.92 -1.79 -9.67
CA VAL A 79 -18.46 -3.01 -10.30
C VAL A 79 -18.82 -4.07 -9.29
N ASP A 80 -19.77 -4.91 -9.65
CA ASP A 80 -20.04 -6.16 -8.96
C ASP A 80 -18.71 -6.95 -8.87
N GLN A 81 -17.97 -6.72 -7.79
CA GLN A 81 -16.66 -7.29 -7.50
C GLN A 81 -16.79 -8.61 -6.71
N GLU A 82 -18.01 -9.10 -6.55
CA GLU A 82 -18.28 -10.29 -5.72
C GLU A 82 -18.13 -11.60 -6.52
N ASP A 83 -18.47 -11.63 -7.82
CA ASP A 83 -18.43 -12.89 -8.59
C ASP A 83 -17.00 -13.31 -9.01
N SER A 84 -16.10 -12.36 -9.27
CA SER A 84 -14.70 -12.68 -9.66
C SER A 84 -13.82 -13.09 -8.47
N SER A 85 -14.13 -12.63 -7.27
CA SER A 85 -13.34 -12.91 -6.06
C SER A 85 -13.48 -14.36 -5.62
N ASN A 86 -14.71 -14.90 -5.70
CA ASN A 86 -15.04 -16.24 -5.24
C ASN A 86 -14.34 -17.34 -6.05
N GLU A 87 -14.26 -17.21 -7.37
CA GLU A 87 -13.58 -18.20 -8.23
C GLU A 87 -12.06 -18.26 -7.94
N VAL A 88 -11.44 -17.10 -7.73
CA VAL A 88 -10.00 -17.01 -7.43
C VAL A 88 -9.70 -17.62 -6.06
N VAL A 89 -10.54 -17.34 -5.06
CA VAL A 89 -10.40 -17.93 -3.72
C VAL A 89 -10.53 -19.45 -3.78
N GLN A 90 -11.53 -19.99 -4.50
CA GLN A 90 -11.72 -21.43 -4.64
C GLN A 90 -10.54 -22.13 -5.34
N ARG A 91 -9.98 -21.53 -6.41
CA ARG A 91 -8.77 -22.06 -7.06
C ARG A 91 -7.57 -22.08 -6.12
N LEU A 92 -7.36 -20.99 -5.38
CA LEU A 92 -6.25 -20.92 -4.42
C LEU A 92 -6.41 -21.92 -3.28
N GLU A 93 -7.63 -22.12 -2.75
CA GLU A 93 -7.91 -23.13 -1.73
C GLU A 93 -7.64 -24.54 -2.26
N HIS A 94 -8.08 -24.85 -3.49
CA HIS A 94 -7.79 -26.12 -4.14
C HIS A 94 -6.27 -26.36 -4.26
N ASP A 95 -5.54 -25.38 -4.79
CA ASP A 95 -4.08 -25.48 -4.99
C ASP A 95 -3.34 -25.66 -3.66
N ILE A 96 -3.74 -24.96 -2.60
CA ILE A 96 -3.19 -25.14 -1.25
C ILE A 96 -3.43 -26.56 -0.75
N THR A 97 -4.61 -27.12 -0.99
CA THR A 97 -4.98 -28.46 -0.52
C THR A 97 -4.17 -29.52 -1.27
N GLU A 98 -4.03 -29.38 -2.59
CA GLU A 98 -3.22 -30.26 -3.42
C GLU A 98 -1.73 -30.22 -3.03
N LEU A 99 -1.17 -29.02 -2.84
CA LEU A 99 0.23 -28.85 -2.42
C LEU A 99 0.49 -29.49 -1.06
N LYS A 100 -0.43 -29.34 -0.10
CA LYS A 100 -0.32 -29.99 1.21
C LYS A 100 -0.35 -31.51 1.11
N ALA A 101 -1.20 -32.07 0.25
CA ALA A 101 -1.27 -33.51 0.02
C ALA A 101 0.05 -34.05 -0.56
N LYS A 102 0.58 -33.41 -1.61
CA LYS A 102 1.87 -33.77 -2.22
C LYS A 102 3.02 -33.70 -1.22
N GLN A 103 3.11 -32.62 -0.45
CA GLN A 103 4.16 -32.47 0.56
C GLN A 103 4.08 -33.57 1.64
N ASN A 104 2.87 -33.95 2.05
CA ASN A 104 2.68 -35.04 3.00
C ASN A 104 3.07 -36.40 2.41
N GLU A 105 2.74 -36.67 1.15
CA GLU A 105 3.16 -37.88 0.44
C GLU A 105 4.69 -37.97 0.33
N GLU A 106 5.36 -36.89 -0.08
CA GLU A 106 6.83 -36.84 -0.17
C GLU A 106 7.49 -37.04 1.19
N MET A 107 6.95 -36.42 2.26
CA MET A 107 7.45 -36.60 3.62
C MET A 107 7.33 -38.06 4.08
N ASN A 108 6.20 -38.71 3.78
CA ASN A 108 5.99 -40.12 4.12
C ASN A 108 6.96 -41.03 3.36
N LEU A 109 7.19 -40.78 2.07
CA LEU A 109 8.15 -41.54 1.27
C LEU A 109 9.59 -41.37 1.78
N MET A 110 9.99 -40.14 2.11
CA MET A 110 11.32 -39.87 2.66
C MET A 110 11.52 -40.56 4.01
N LYS A 111 10.51 -40.52 4.88
CA LYS A 111 10.53 -41.22 6.18
C LYS A 111 10.65 -42.74 6.00
N GLN A 112 9.85 -43.34 5.12
CA GLN A 112 9.92 -44.76 4.83
C GLN A 112 11.30 -45.16 4.28
N ASN A 113 11.88 -44.34 3.38
CA ASN A 113 13.23 -44.58 2.86
C ASN A 113 14.29 -44.50 3.96
N GLN A 114 14.16 -43.55 4.90
CA GLN A 114 15.05 -43.46 6.06
C GLN A 114 14.92 -44.70 6.95
N ASP A 115 13.70 -45.14 7.24
CA ASP A 115 13.45 -46.33 8.07
C ASP A 115 14.01 -47.60 7.41
N ASN A 116 13.83 -47.76 6.10
CA ASN A 116 14.40 -48.86 5.33
C ASN A 116 15.94 -48.85 5.41
N MET A 117 16.57 -47.70 5.17
CA MET A 117 18.03 -47.57 5.24
C MET A 117 18.57 -47.89 6.66
N GLN A 118 17.88 -47.43 7.70
CA GLN A 118 18.24 -47.76 9.09
C GLN A 118 18.12 -49.27 9.35
N SER A 119 17.06 -49.91 8.83
CA SER A 119 16.85 -51.36 8.99
C SER A 119 17.94 -52.18 8.29
N GLU A 120 18.37 -51.78 7.09
CA GLU A 120 19.45 -52.44 6.36
C GLU A 120 20.80 -52.27 7.07
N LEU A 121 21.10 -51.07 7.56
CA LEU A 121 22.31 -50.81 8.36
C LEU A 121 22.34 -51.65 9.64
N LEU A 122 21.19 -51.80 10.31
CA LEU A 122 21.06 -52.67 11.48
C LEU A 122 21.30 -54.14 11.13
N GLN A 123 20.76 -54.62 10.01
CA GLN A 123 21.01 -55.99 9.53
C GLN A 123 22.49 -56.22 9.21
N MET A 124 23.13 -55.30 8.49
CA MET A 124 24.56 -55.39 8.19
C MET A 124 25.40 -55.40 9.46
N ARG A 125 25.07 -54.56 10.44
CA ARG A 125 25.75 -54.55 11.74
C ARG A 125 25.59 -55.89 12.46
N GLN A 126 24.37 -56.42 12.55
CA GLN A 126 24.12 -57.72 13.17
C GLN A 126 24.92 -58.83 12.49
N LEU A 127 24.98 -58.82 11.16
CA LEU A 127 25.78 -59.76 10.39
C LEU A 127 27.27 -59.62 10.73
N MET A 128 27.79 -58.39 10.73
CA MET A 128 29.19 -58.13 11.05
C MET A 128 29.56 -58.62 12.46
N CYS A 129 28.72 -58.36 13.46
CA CYS A 129 28.97 -58.82 14.83
C CYS A 129 28.91 -60.35 14.98
N LYS A 130 28.22 -61.08 14.09
CA LYS A 130 28.25 -62.55 14.05
C LYS A 130 29.58 -63.11 13.54
N TYR A 131 30.20 -62.46 12.55
CA TYR A 131 31.42 -62.97 11.88
C TYR A 131 32.72 -62.32 12.37
N ALA A 132 32.64 -61.11 12.91
CA ALA A 132 33.76 -60.37 13.50
C ALA A 132 33.36 -59.75 14.85
N PRO A 133 33.14 -60.57 15.91
CA PRO A 133 32.63 -60.10 17.20
C PRO A 133 33.52 -59.05 17.86
N ASN A 134 34.83 -59.08 17.58
CA ASN A 134 35.83 -58.21 18.19
C ASN A 134 35.86 -56.79 17.60
N GLU A 135 35.21 -56.54 16.46
CA GLU A 135 35.14 -55.22 15.81
C GLU A 135 33.79 -54.52 16.01
N CYS A 136 32.84 -55.16 16.71
CA CYS A 136 31.50 -54.64 16.94
C CYS A 136 31.53 -53.51 18.00
N MET A 137 31.63 -52.25 17.56
CA MET A 137 31.60 -51.08 18.45
C MET A 137 30.24 -50.90 19.14
N PRO A 138 30.19 -50.66 20.47
CA PRO A 138 28.93 -50.41 21.19
C PRO A 138 28.32 -49.05 20.82
N GLN A 139 27.00 -49.02 20.60
CA GLN A 139 26.26 -47.78 20.32
C GLN A 139 25.94 -47.06 21.65
N ASN A 140 26.56 -45.90 21.90
CA ASN A 140 26.08 -44.99 22.94
C ASN A 140 24.80 -44.31 22.44
N ILE A 141 23.65 -44.77 22.92
CA ILE A 141 22.32 -44.20 22.68
C ILE A 141 21.88 -43.27 23.81
N ASN A 142 22.76 -42.42 24.35
CA ASN A 142 22.34 -41.40 25.31
C ASN A 142 22.20 -40.04 24.62
N GLY A 143 21.15 -39.90 23.81
CA GLY A 143 20.62 -38.62 23.38
C GLY A 143 19.62 -38.07 24.41
N THR A 144 19.97 -38.06 25.70
CA THR A 144 19.15 -37.40 26.73
C THR A 144 19.40 -35.90 26.64
N SER A 145 18.73 -35.22 25.71
CA SER A 145 18.56 -33.76 25.80
C SER A 145 17.54 -33.49 26.91
N SER A 146 17.98 -33.57 28.16
CA SER A 146 17.25 -33.04 29.30
C SER A 146 17.08 -31.54 29.08
N GLY A 147 15.86 -31.12 28.74
CA GLY A 147 15.47 -29.72 28.77
C GLY A 147 15.59 -29.21 30.20
N THR A 148 16.49 -28.26 30.40
CA THR A 148 16.56 -27.48 31.64
C THR A 148 16.79 -26.02 31.25
N ARG A 149 15.69 -25.26 31.14
CA ARG A 149 15.35 -24.11 31.99
C ARG A 149 14.47 -23.11 31.25
#